data_AF-A0A1Z8Y3Q5-F1
#
_entry.id   AF-A0A1Z8Y3Q5-F1
#
_cell.length_a   1.000
_cell.length_b   1.000
_cell.length_c   1.000
_cell.angle_alpha   90.00
_cell.angle_beta   90.00
_cell.angle_gamma   90.00
#
_symmetry.space_group_name_H-M   'P 1'
#
loop_
_entity.id
_entity.type
_entity.pdbx_description
1 polymer ?
#
loop_
_entity_poly.entity_id
_entity_poly.type
_entity_poly.pdbx_seq_one_letter_code
_entity_poly.pdbx_strand_id
1 'polypeptide(L)'
;MIEVRPTVLLLSCIGALALTPPVVLGQDGGIIEGMAIEEIAEEGVKAAVIAGVLSGAEAEQLGEAAELIYDSPDERTQEPGEVDREFIEMLGTGLKAEVEQGRMDESDAWSIYLGAVADVRTWYKQQEEAGRTVTVPWSRRPSESGGLSVLQLLGNGLNGDHDLEHMTRPDYMRRDARHLAAELRLNADTADIYQLLIADYLDAFERAVERFYDQVERGQRRGAIKTLDNSLARVAQVDLANMDWAEVQRRNPWMEKNAGARQWIEKSIGTFQGVIGGIREDLAEQQADLLEGGPGFTLSESVEALRRLRRTRDFMKEELEAQMRAFVPEGQEALFAQILADLEIDRILSAVTLSGVRFDFENALREAQGIRTFDPLSGEQVALLEESASQTLEPARRWMQALLDAELAGYVLKLKTRDDAFDSESELDRYGRALREATERELVLRDTLLALFRRIVNSIEEHDPDLASGFQMAGWRQGFPVQMRSRWSERALQDALAFEDLDPELHTSILEFEAGTLSQLPPIRQQAIQECQVVEARVARGRIQLLFDGLEQSSMELMQVVREPEHRRFQELDDRTAELLEAILTEEQYARLPRRPGTRLAEWDRKESGAGKGKGNGKGNGKGNGSRGKN
;
A
#
# COMPACT_ATOMS: atom_id res chain seq x y z
N MET A 1 -28.72 -24.55 -4.92
CA MET A 1 -28.60 -23.48 -3.92
C MET A 1 -27.74 -22.41 -4.55
N ILE A 2 -28.28 -21.21 -4.75
CA ILE A 2 -27.47 -20.04 -5.10
C ILE A 2 -26.79 -19.67 -3.78
N GLU A 3 -25.48 -19.90 -3.68
CA GLU A 3 -24.69 -19.35 -2.55
C GLU A 3 -24.62 -17.84 -2.76
N VAL A 4 -25.54 -17.10 -2.15
CA VAL A 4 -25.41 -15.66 -1.96
C VAL A 4 -24.52 -15.48 -0.72
N ARG A 5 -23.20 -15.41 -0.92
CA ARG A 5 -22.22 -15.19 0.15
C ARG A 5 -22.33 -13.84 0.90
N PRO A 6 -22.98 -12.76 0.40
CA PRO A 6 -23.14 -11.52 1.20
C PRO A 6 -24.31 -11.54 2.21
N THR A 7 -25.08 -12.63 2.30
CA THR A 7 -26.29 -12.65 3.14
C THR A 7 -26.03 -12.53 4.65
N VAL A 8 -24.82 -12.89 5.13
CA VAL A 8 -24.46 -12.90 6.56
C VAL A 8 -24.16 -11.49 7.12
N LEU A 9 -23.75 -10.52 6.29
CA LEU A 9 -23.51 -9.13 6.70
C LEU A 9 -24.79 -8.29 6.66
N LEU A 10 -25.65 -8.55 5.67
CA LEU A 10 -27.00 -7.99 5.55
C LEU A 10 -27.89 -8.36 6.75
N LEU A 11 -27.60 -9.52 7.37
CA LEU A 11 -28.27 -10.10 8.53
C LEU A 11 -28.11 -9.30 9.82
N SER A 12 -26.90 -8.83 10.14
CA SER A 12 -26.61 -8.09 11.39
C SER A 12 -27.06 -6.62 11.34
N CYS A 13 -27.02 -5.98 10.16
CA CYS A 13 -27.35 -4.55 10.01
C CYS A 13 -28.87 -4.30 9.90
N ILE A 14 -29.65 -5.23 9.33
CA ILE A 14 -31.12 -5.15 9.34
C ILE A 14 -31.70 -5.54 10.72
N GLY A 15 -30.99 -6.37 11.50
CA GLY A 15 -31.30 -6.58 12.92
C GLY A 15 -31.17 -5.32 13.76
N ALA A 16 -30.14 -4.51 13.49
CA ALA A 16 -29.93 -3.21 14.12
C ALA A 16 -31.01 -2.17 13.75
N LEU A 17 -31.50 -2.19 12.51
CA LEU A 17 -32.67 -1.41 12.04
C LEU A 17 -33.98 -1.74 12.77
N ALA A 18 -34.01 -2.78 13.60
CA ALA A 18 -35.22 -3.24 14.27
C ALA A 18 -35.11 -3.23 15.81
N LEU A 19 -34.17 -2.45 16.36
CA LEU A 19 -33.88 -2.41 17.80
C LEU A 19 -34.85 -1.57 18.64
N THR A 20 -35.88 -0.96 18.05
CA THR A 20 -37.10 -0.57 18.76
C THR A 20 -38.11 -1.71 18.63
N PRO A 21 -38.75 -2.18 19.72
CA PRO A 21 -39.74 -3.24 19.62
C PRO A 21 -41.12 -2.64 19.31
N PRO A 22 -41.62 -2.59 18.05
CA PRO A 22 -43.04 -2.70 17.86
C PRO A 22 -43.37 -4.19 17.97
N VAL A 23 -44.47 -4.49 18.65
CA VAL A 23 -45.10 -5.81 18.56
C VAL A 23 -45.19 -6.18 17.07
N VAL A 24 -44.45 -7.21 16.64
CA VAL A 24 -44.44 -7.67 15.25
C VAL A 24 -45.81 -8.31 14.98
N LEU A 25 -46.71 -7.52 14.39
CA LEU A 25 -48.03 -7.96 13.98
C LEU A 25 -47.93 -8.50 12.55
N GLY A 26 -48.24 -9.78 12.35
CA GLY A 26 -48.46 -10.35 11.02
C GLY A 26 -49.63 -9.68 10.30
N GLN A 27 -49.83 -9.99 9.01
CA GLN A 27 -50.95 -9.46 8.19
C GLN A 27 -52.34 -9.65 8.84
N ASP A 28 -52.46 -10.59 9.78
CA ASP A 28 -53.70 -10.90 10.52
C ASP A 28 -53.75 -10.29 11.95
N GLY A 29 -52.78 -9.44 12.33
CA GLY A 29 -52.69 -8.88 13.68
C GLY A 29 -52.20 -9.86 14.77
N GLY A 30 -51.61 -10.99 14.38
CA GLY A 30 -51.00 -11.96 15.30
C GLY A 30 -49.53 -11.67 15.59
N ILE A 31 -49.08 -11.91 16.82
CA ILE A 31 -47.67 -11.80 17.22
C ILE A 31 -46.87 -12.89 16.47
N ILE A 32 -45.83 -12.50 15.73
CA ILE A 32 -44.90 -13.46 15.11
C ILE A 32 -43.97 -14.00 16.20
N GLU A 33 -44.36 -15.08 16.87
CA GLU A 33 -43.48 -15.81 17.79
C GLU A 33 -42.51 -16.71 17.00
N GLY A 34 -41.20 -16.47 17.16
CA GLY A 34 -40.17 -17.50 16.94
C GLY A 34 -39.12 -17.29 15.84
N MET A 35 -39.13 -16.19 15.09
CA MET A 35 -38.04 -15.82 14.15
C MET A 35 -37.44 -14.47 14.54
N ALA A 36 -36.11 -14.35 14.51
CA ALA A 36 -35.46 -13.06 14.69
C ALA A 36 -35.79 -12.13 13.51
N ILE A 37 -35.85 -10.82 13.74
CA ILE A 37 -36.16 -9.84 12.68
C ILE A 37 -35.11 -9.91 11.55
N GLU A 38 -33.87 -10.28 11.90
CA GLU A 38 -32.77 -10.62 11.00
C GLU A 38 -33.15 -11.76 10.03
N GLU A 39 -33.68 -12.85 10.56
CA GLU A 39 -34.09 -14.03 9.80
C GLU A 39 -35.29 -13.72 8.89
N ILE A 40 -36.19 -12.83 9.33
CA ILE A 40 -37.33 -12.36 8.53
C ILE A 40 -36.86 -11.50 7.35
N ALA A 41 -35.90 -10.61 7.57
CA ALA A 41 -35.32 -9.77 6.53
C ALA A 41 -34.52 -10.59 5.51
N GLU A 42 -33.73 -11.55 5.99
CA GLU A 42 -32.93 -12.44 5.16
C GLU A 42 -33.79 -13.27 4.21
N GLU A 43 -34.80 -13.94 4.76
CA GLU A 43 -35.72 -14.77 4.00
C GLU A 43 -36.59 -13.92 3.07
N GLY A 44 -36.91 -12.68 3.48
CA GLY A 44 -37.63 -11.69 2.66
C GLY A 44 -36.84 -11.23 1.43
N VAL A 45 -35.57 -10.86 1.60
CA VAL A 45 -34.68 -10.44 0.50
C VAL A 45 -34.39 -11.60 -0.44
N LYS A 46 -34.09 -12.79 0.09
CA LYS A 46 -33.92 -14.01 -0.74
C LYS A 46 -35.17 -14.31 -1.57
N ALA A 47 -36.35 -14.25 -0.95
CA ALA A 47 -37.61 -14.49 -1.63
C ALA A 47 -37.89 -13.41 -2.70
N ALA A 48 -37.58 -12.14 -2.42
CA ALA A 48 -37.71 -11.05 -3.38
C ALA A 48 -36.77 -11.20 -4.60
N VAL A 49 -35.52 -11.66 -4.41
CA VAL A 49 -34.59 -11.95 -5.51
C VAL A 49 -35.09 -13.12 -6.35
N ILE A 50 -35.52 -14.21 -5.70
CA ILE A 50 -36.06 -15.40 -6.38
C ILE A 50 -37.33 -15.05 -7.18
N ALA A 51 -38.19 -14.20 -6.64
CA ALA A 51 -39.39 -13.69 -7.29
C ALA A 51 -39.12 -12.66 -8.40
N GLY A 52 -37.86 -12.23 -8.57
CA GLY A 52 -37.48 -11.21 -9.56
C GLY A 52 -37.98 -9.80 -9.24
N VAL A 53 -38.35 -9.54 -7.98
CA VAL A 53 -38.70 -8.22 -7.46
C VAL A 53 -37.45 -7.36 -7.26
N LEU A 54 -36.38 -8.00 -6.82
CA LEU A 54 -35.04 -7.43 -6.74
C LEU A 54 -34.11 -8.27 -7.64
N SER A 55 -33.11 -7.62 -8.22
CA SER A 55 -31.96 -8.30 -8.81
C SER A 55 -30.95 -8.70 -7.73
N GLY A 56 -30.03 -9.61 -8.06
CA GLY A 56 -28.94 -9.98 -7.15
C GLY A 56 -28.04 -8.79 -6.80
N ALA A 57 -27.76 -7.91 -7.76
CA ALA A 57 -26.98 -6.69 -7.54
C ALA A 57 -27.69 -5.69 -6.61
N GLU A 58 -29.01 -5.52 -6.76
CA GLU A 58 -29.80 -4.66 -5.86
C GLU A 58 -29.87 -5.21 -4.43
N ALA A 59 -29.85 -6.55 -4.27
CA ALA A 59 -29.79 -7.19 -2.96
C ALA A 59 -28.40 -7.04 -2.29
N GLU A 60 -27.33 -7.03 -3.08
CA GLU A 60 -25.97 -6.77 -2.60
C GLU A 60 -25.81 -5.30 -2.16
N GLN A 61 -26.29 -4.36 -2.98
CA GLN A 61 -26.33 -2.93 -2.65
C GLN A 61 -27.17 -2.62 -1.40
N LEU A 62 -28.24 -3.37 -1.19
CA LEU A 62 -29.04 -3.29 0.04
C LEU A 62 -28.21 -3.65 1.28
N GLY A 63 -27.33 -4.65 1.17
CA GLY A 63 -26.41 -5.05 2.24
C GLY A 63 -25.38 -3.98 2.53
N GLU A 64 -24.71 -3.48 1.49
CA GLU A 64 -23.70 -2.42 1.61
C GLU A 64 -24.30 -1.11 2.16
N ALA A 65 -25.52 -0.75 1.73
CA ALA A 65 -26.22 0.42 2.23
C ALA A 65 -26.60 0.27 3.71
N ALA A 66 -27.06 -0.91 4.13
CA ALA A 66 -27.38 -1.18 5.53
C ALA A 66 -26.11 -1.14 6.42
N GLU A 67 -24.99 -1.67 5.93
CA GLU A 67 -23.68 -1.60 6.59
C GLU A 67 -23.23 -0.15 6.77
N LEU A 68 -23.29 0.68 5.73
CA LEU A 68 -22.85 2.08 5.79
C LEU A 68 -23.65 2.95 6.77
N ILE A 69 -24.90 2.59 7.04
CA ILE A 69 -25.78 3.31 7.98
C ILE A 69 -25.44 2.95 9.43
N TYR A 70 -24.96 1.73 9.70
CA TYR A 70 -24.82 1.19 11.06
C TYR A 70 -23.39 0.80 11.47
N ASP A 71 -22.41 0.85 10.56
CA ASP A 71 -21.01 0.64 10.89
C ASP A 71 -20.49 1.73 11.83
N SER A 72 -20.04 1.27 13.01
CA SER A 72 -19.13 1.99 13.90
C SER A 72 -17.78 2.15 13.19
N PRO A 73 -17.11 3.33 13.22
CA PRO A 73 -15.91 3.61 12.43
C PRO A 73 -14.65 2.76 12.69
N ASP A 74 -14.68 1.76 13.57
CA ASP A 74 -13.48 1.17 14.17
C ASP A 74 -12.96 -0.13 13.52
N GLU A 75 -13.64 -0.74 12.54
CA GLU A 75 -13.26 -2.11 12.08
C GLU A 75 -12.90 -2.24 10.58
N ARG A 76 -12.60 -1.14 9.88
CA ARG A 76 -12.05 -1.20 8.50
C ARG A 76 -10.55 -0.97 8.42
N THR A 77 -9.79 -1.27 9.47
CA THR A 77 -8.35 -1.49 9.33
C THR A 77 -8.13 -2.94 8.94
N GLN A 78 -7.93 -3.22 7.65
CA GLN A 78 -7.41 -4.53 7.22
C GLN A 78 -6.16 -4.83 8.06
N GLU A 79 -6.14 -5.99 8.73
CA GLU A 79 -4.96 -6.37 9.49
C GLU A 79 -3.77 -6.45 8.53
N PRO A 80 -2.57 -5.96 8.90
CA PRO A 80 -1.41 -6.00 8.02
C PRO A 80 -1.12 -7.37 7.39
N GLY A 81 -1.49 -8.46 8.10
CA GLY A 81 -1.37 -9.84 7.62
C GLY A 81 -2.31 -10.21 6.47
N GLU A 82 -3.48 -9.56 6.36
CA GLU A 82 -4.43 -9.78 5.26
C GLU A 82 -3.96 -9.10 3.97
N VAL A 83 -3.45 -7.86 4.07
CA VAL A 83 -2.87 -7.12 2.95
C VAL A 83 -1.70 -7.90 2.31
N ASP A 84 -0.82 -8.47 3.13
CA ASP A 84 0.31 -9.25 2.65
C ASP A 84 -0.10 -10.61 2.04
N ARG A 85 -1.22 -11.18 2.51
CA ARG A 85 -1.75 -12.44 1.98
C ARG A 85 -2.35 -12.26 0.59
N GLU A 86 -3.15 -11.22 0.39
CA GLU A 86 -3.71 -10.85 -0.91
C GLU A 86 -2.59 -10.57 -1.94
N PHE A 87 -1.56 -9.86 -1.52
CA PHE A 87 -0.38 -9.60 -2.36
C PHE A 87 0.31 -10.90 -2.80
N ILE A 88 0.54 -11.85 -1.88
CA ILE A 88 1.18 -13.13 -2.18
C ILE A 88 0.30 -14.00 -3.11
N GLU A 89 -1.02 -13.98 -2.94
CA GLU A 89 -1.95 -14.72 -3.80
C GLU A 89 -1.97 -14.16 -5.23
N MET A 90 -1.97 -12.84 -5.37
CA MET A 90 -1.83 -12.16 -6.66
C MET A 90 -0.49 -12.49 -7.33
N LEU A 91 0.62 -12.46 -6.57
CA LEU A 91 1.95 -12.83 -7.06
C LEU A 91 1.97 -14.29 -7.55
N GLY A 92 1.43 -15.22 -6.77
CA GLY A 92 1.36 -16.65 -7.13
C GLY A 92 0.55 -16.90 -8.40
N THR A 93 -0.55 -16.17 -8.58
CA THR A 93 -1.41 -16.27 -9.77
C THR A 93 -0.68 -15.76 -11.02
N GLY A 94 0.01 -14.62 -10.92
CA GLY A 94 0.82 -14.08 -12.02
C GLY A 94 1.98 -15.00 -12.42
N LEU A 95 2.71 -15.54 -11.45
CA LEU A 95 3.84 -16.45 -11.70
C LEU A 95 3.40 -17.76 -12.37
N LYS A 96 2.25 -18.31 -11.96
CA LYS A 96 1.69 -19.52 -12.56
C LYS A 96 1.36 -19.32 -14.05
N ALA A 97 0.79 -18.17 -14.40
CA ALA A 97 0.47 -17.85 -15.79
C ALA A 97 1.72 -17.80 -16.68
N GLU A 98 2.86 -17.30 -16.19
CA GLU A 98 4.12 -17.25 -16.94
C GLU A 98 4.71 -18.63 -17.25
N VAL A 99 4.58 -19.58 -16.31
CA VAL A 99 5.00 -20.97 -16.48
C VAL A 99 4.14 -21.66 -17.53
N GLU A 100 2.82 -21.48 -17.45
CA GLU A 100 1.86 -22.06 -18.41
C GLU A 100 2.08 -21.54 -19.84
N GLN A 101 2.60 -20.32 -19.98
CA GLN A 101 2.89 -19.70 -21.27
C GLN A 101 4.33 -19.94 -21.75
N GLY A 102 5.16 -20.67 -20.99
CA GLY A 102 6.52 -21.05 -21.37
C GLY A 102 7.51 -19.89 -21.43
N ARG A 103 7.21 -18.76 -20.75
CA ARG A 103 8.04 -17.55 -20.72
C ARG A 103 8.95 -17.50 -19.48
N MET A 104 8.63 -18.30 -18.48
CA MET A 104 9.42 -18.48 -17.27
C MET A 104 9.47 -19.96 -16.92
N ASP A 105 10.63 -20.44 -16.48
CA ASP A 105 10.74 -21.81 -16.00
C ASP A 105 10.03 -21.96 -14.65
N GLU A 106 9.37 -23.11 -14.45
CA GLU A 106 8.65 -23.42 -13.21
C GLU A 106 9.54 -23.26 -11.97
N SER A 107 10.81 -23.65 -12.08
CA SER A 107 11.81 -23.48 -11.02
C SER A 107 12.05 -22.02 -10.64
N ASP A 108 12.04 -21.11 -11.63
CA ASP A 108 12.29 -19.69 -11.41
C ASP A 108 11.07 -19.00 -10.80
N ALA A 109 9.87 -19.35 -11.28
CA ALA A 109 8.61 -18.90 -10.71
C ALA A 109 8.47 -19.33 -9.25
N TRP A 110 8.79 -20.59 -8.95
CA TRP A 110 8.74 -21.11 -7.58
C TRP A 110 9.76 -20.45 -6.65
N SER A 111 10.95 -20.15 -7.15
CA SER A 111 11.99 -19.45 -6.40
C SER A 111 11.54 -18.05 -5.99
N ILE A 112 10.91 -17.31 -6.90
CA ILE A 112 10.38 -15.95 -6.63
C ILE A 112 9.23 -16.01 -5.61
N TYR A 113 8.26 -16.90 -5.83
CA TYR A 113 7.12 -17.06 -4.94
C TYR A 113 7.55 -17.46 -3.52
N LEU A 114 8.43 -18.46 -3.41
CA LEU A 114 8.93 -18.93 -2.12
C LEU A 114 9.81 -17.89 -1.43
N GLY A 115 10.57 -17.08 -2.18
CA GLY A 115 11.33 -15.96 -1.65
C GLY A 115 10.43 -14.93 -0.99
N ALA A 116 9.37 -14.49 -1.68
CA ALA A 116 8.40 -13.54 -1.13
C ALA A 116 7.68 -14.08 0.11
N VAL A 117 7.23 -15.34 0.08
CA VAL A 117 6.59 -16.00 1.23
C VAL A 117 7.55 -16.14 2.41
N ALA A 118 8.81 -16.51 2.16
CA ALA A 118 9.82 -16.65 3.21
C ALA A 118 10.15 -15.31 3.87
N ASP A 119 10.24 -14.24 3.09
CA ASP A 119 10.53 -12.89 3.59
C ASP A 119 9.37 -12.34 4.44
N VAL A 120 8.12 -12.47 3.97
CA VAL A 120 6.91 -12.14 4.76
C VAL A 120 6.94 -12.89 6.09
N ARG A 121 7.14 -14.21 6.05
CA ARG A 121 7.14 -15.04 7.24
C ARG A 121 8.26 -14.67 8.23
N THR A 122 9.47 -14.43 7.72
CA THR A 122 10.63 -14.06 8.53
C THR A 122 10.40 -12.74 9.23
N TRP A 123 9.80 -11.78 8.54
CA TRP A 123 9.47 -10.49 9.07
C TRP A 123 8.43 -10.55 10.20
N TYR A 124 7.33 -11.30 10.03
CA TYR A 124 6.28 -11.39 11.06
C TYR A 124 6.86 -12.03 12.33
N LYS A 125 7.71 -13.05 12.14
CA LYS A 125 8.44 -13.71 13.23
C LYS A 125 9.38 -12.76 13.96
N GLN A 126 10.11 -11.89 13.24
CA GLN A 126 11.00 -10.90 13.86
C GLN A 126 10.24 -9.85 14.67
N GLN A 127 9.05 -9.42 14.21
CA GLN A 127 8.22 -8.47 14.97
C GLN A 127 7.64 -9.12 16.23
N GLU A 128 7.21 -10.38 16.12
CA GLU A 128 6.75 -11.20 17.24
C GLU A 128 7.87 -11.40 18.28
N GLU A 129 9.08 -11.78 17.84
CA GLU A 129 10.26 -11.95 18.71
C GLU A 129 10.70 -10.63 19.37
N ALA A 130 10.49 -9.49 18.69
CA ALA A 130 10.77 -8.16 19.23
C ALA A 130 9.65 -7.60 20.13
N GLY A 131 8.52 -8.32 20.28
CA GLY A 131 7.34 -7.87 21.02
C GLY A 131 6.68 -6.61 20.44
N ARG A 132 6.82 -6.38 19.13
CA ARG A 132 6.28 -5.19 18.44
C ARG A 132 4.99 -5.54 17.71
N THR A 133 3.96 -4.73 17.90
CA THR A 133 2.75 -4.79 17.06
C THR A 133 3.06 -4.28 15.67
N VAL A 134 2.65 -5.07 14.69
CA VAL A 134 2.81 -4.72 13.27
C VAL A 134 1.78 -3.65 12.93
N THR A 135 2.22 -2.46 12.55
CA THR A 135 1.35 -1.35 12.12
C THR A 135 1.43 -1.07 10.61
N VAL A 136 2.42 -1.66 9.92
CA VAL A 136 2.65 -1.47 8.49
C VAL A 136 2.84 -2.84 7.85
N PRO A 137 2.08 -3.23 6.81
CA PRO A 137 2.23 -4.48 6.07
C PRO A 137 3.65 -4.64 5.51
N TRP A 138 4.12 -5.88 5.37
CA TRP A 138 5.41 -6.19 4.78
C TRP A 138 5.53 -5.68 3.34
N SER A 139 4.46 -5.82 2.55
CA SER A 139 4.34 -5.37 1.17
C SER A 139 4.54 -3.86 0.99
N ARG A 140 4.33 -3.06 2.05
CA ARG A 140 4.50 -1.60 2.05
C ARG A 140 5.85 -1.14 2.60
N ARG A 141 6.74 -2.03 3.02
CA ARG A 141 8.08 -1.66 3.57
C ARG A 141 9.16 -1.65 2.50
N PRO A 142 10.19 -0.79 2.58
CA PRO A 142 11.42 -0.97 1.80
C PRO A 142 12.03 -2.34 2.10
N SER A 143 12.32 -3.13 1.07
CA SER A 143 12.81 -4.49 1.25
C SER A 143 14.31 -4.60 1.47
N GLU A 144 14.69 -5.49 2.40
CA GLU A 144 16.08 -5.89 2.64
C GLU A 144 16.64 -6.86 1.58
N SER A 145 15.79 -7.48 0.74
CA SER A 145 16.13 -8.52 -0.26
C SER A 145 16.04 -8.06 -1.74
N GLY A 146 15.49 -6.88 -2.03
CA GLY A 146 15.83 -6.03 -3.18
C GLY A 146 15.21 -6.34 -4.54
N GLY A 147 14.62 -7.52 -4.74
CA GLY A 147 13.63 -7.71 -5.82
C GLY A 147 12.32 -6.95 -5.60
N LEU A 148 12.19 -6.30 -4.44
CA LEU A 148 10.93 -5.85 -3.89
C LEU A 148 10.64 -4.36 -4.08
N SER A 149 11.58 -3.51 -4.53
CA SER A 149 11.23 -2.12 -4.89
C SER A 149 10.28 -2.07 -6.08
N VAL A 150 10.51 -2.95 -7.07
CA VAL A 150 9.64 -3.13 -8.24
C VAL A 150 8.29 -3.71 -7.83
N LEU A 151 8.27 -4.72 -6.96
CA LEU A 151 7.02 -5.29 -6.44
C LEU A 151 6.25 -4.31 -5.53
N GLN A 152 6.93 -3.41 -4.81
CA GLN A 152 6.33 -2.32 -4.03
C GLN A 152 5.66 -1.28 -4.92
N LEU A 153 6.28 -0.96 -6.08
CA LEU A 153 5.65 -0.11 -7.09
C LEU A 153 4.35 -0.72 -7.64
N LEU A 154 4.25 -2.05 -7.69
CA LEU A 154 3.05 -2.78 -8.06
C LEU A 154 2.03 -2.87 -6.89
N GLY A 155 2.49 -3.16 -5.66
CA GLY A 155 1.64 -3.37 -4.47
C GLY A 155 1.07 -2.08 -3.86
N ASN A 156 1.82 -0.98 -3.84
CA ASN A 156 1.39 0.29 -3.23
C ASN A 156 0.27 1.03 -3.99
N GLY A 157 -0.29 0.45 -5.05
CA GLY A 157 -1.59 0.93 -5.51
C GLY A 157 -2.27 0.07 -6.55
N LEU A 158 -2.20 -1.25 -6.36
CA LEU A 158 -3.25 -2.18 -6.80
C LEU A 158 -4.30 -2.38 -5.69
N ASN A 159 -3.93 -2.22 -4.42
CA ASN A 159 -4.88 -2.23 -3.30
C ASN A 159 -5.40 -0.81 -3.09
N GLY A 160 -6.56 -0.54 -3.67
CA GLY A 160 -7.26 0.75 -3.68
C GLY A 160 -7.83 1.20 -2.34
N ASP A 161 -7.00 1.25 -1.30
CA ASP A 161 -7.18 2.25 -0.24
C ASP A 161 -6.59 3.58 -0.73
N HIS A 162 -7.19 4.12 -1.80
CA HIS A 162 -7.00 5.50 -2.21
C HIS A 162 -7.76 6.40 -1.24
N ASP A 163 -7.33 6.34 0.02
CA ASP A 163 -7.58 7.38 1.00
C ASP A 163 -6.90 8.65 0.51
N LEU A 164 -7.45 9.78 0.91
CA LEU A 164 -7.02 11.12 0.52
C LEU A 164 -5.71 11.47 1.23
N GLU A 165 -4.73 10.57 1.18
CA GLU A 165 -3.54 10.51 2.02
C GLU A 165 -2.71 11.79 1.89
N HIS A 166 -2.40 12.21 0.67
CA HIS A 166 -1.61 13.42 0.43
C HIS A 166 -2.45 14.69 0.55
N MET A 167 -3.75 14.61 0.30
CA MET A 167 -4.67 15.75 0.41
C MET A 167 -5.07 16.08 1.85
N THR A 168 -5.06 15.10 2.75
CA THR A 168 -5.36 15.25 4.19
C THR A 168 -4.10 15.35 5.06
N ARG A 169 -2.92 15.41 4.44
CA ARG A 169 -1.65 15.71 5.13
C ARG A 169 -1.37 17.21 5.15
N PRO A 170 -0.97 17.77 6.31
CA PRO A 170 -0.60 19.18 6.40
C PRO A 170 0.71 19.47 5.67
N ASP A 171 0.85 20.70 5.18
CA ASP A 171 2.09 21.18 4.56
C ASP A 171 3.23 21.37 5.58
N TYR A 172 2.93 21.81 6.80
CA TYR A 172 3.92 22.07 7.85
C TYR A 172 3.71 21.15 9.04
N MET A 173 4.80 20.84 9.76
CA MET A 173 4.82 20.07 10.99
C MET A 173 5.39 20.88 12.15
N ARG A 174 5.06 20.53 13.40
CA ARG A 174 5.57 21.21 14.60
C ARG A 174 7.11 21.26 14.68
N ARG A 175 7.78 20.26 14.11
CA ARG A 175 9.26 20.21 14.07
C ARG A 175 9.86 21.32 13.21
N ASP A 176 9.13 21.77 12.19
CA ASP A 176 9.61 22.75 11.20
C ASP A 176 9.77 24.13 11.84
N ALA A 177 8.96 24.45 12.87
CA ALA A 177 9.14 25.66 13.68
C ALA A 177 10.55 25.74 14.31
N ARG A 178 11.05 24.60 14.81
CA ARG A 178 12.37 24.53 15.44
C ARG A 178 13.48 24.67 14.41
N HIS A 179 13.30 24.07 13.23
CA HIS A 179 14.23 24.18 12.13
C HIS A 179 14.32 25.64 11.63
N LEU A 180 13.18 26.27 11.35
CA LEU A 180 13.08 27.69 10.98
C LEU A 180 13.73 28.61 12.03
N ALA A 181 13.45 28.37 13.32
CA ALA A 181 14.02 29.16 14.40
C ALA A 181 15.55 29.04 14.49
N ALA A 182 16.09 27.84 14.27
CA ALA A 182 17.52 27.58 14.30
C ALA A 182 18.23 28.24 13.10
N GLU A 183 17.73 28.04 11.89
CA GLU A 183 18.36 28.54 10.66
C GLU A 183 18.30 30.07 10.55
N LEU A 184 17.16 30.68 10.88
CA LEU A 184 17.01 32.15 10.89
C LEU A 184 17.64 32.82 12.13
N ARG A 185 18.11 32.03 13.10
CA ARG A 185 18.65 32.51 14.38
C ARG A 185 17.67 33.44 15.10
N LEU A 186 16.40 33.03 15.15
CA LEU A 186 15.34 33.80 15.80
C LEU A 186 15.62 33.92 17.30
N ASN A 187 15.23 35.04 17.89
CA ASN A 187 15.22 35.18 19.34
C ASN A 187 14.09 34.30 19.94
N ALA A 188 14.11 34.10 21.26
CA ALA A 188 13.14 33.24 21.95
C ALA A 188 11.68 33.65 21.67
N ASP A 189 11.38 34.94 21.74
CA ASP A 189 10.02 35.47 21.55
C ASP A 189 9.51 35.20 20.11
N THR A 190 10.35 35.42 19.09
CA THR A 190 9.99 35.16 17.69
C THR A 190 9.92 33.67 17.37
N ALA A 191 10.80 32.85 17.96
CA ALA A 191 10.73 31.40 17.84
C ALA A 191 9.43 30.84 18.44
N ASP A 192 8.99 31.38 19.57
CA ASP A 192 7.70 31.03 20.20
C ASP A 192 6.52 31.44 19.32
N ILE A 193 6.59 32.60 18.66
CA ILE A 193 5.59 33.02 17.66
C ILE A 193 5.51 32.01 16.51
N TYR A 194 6.62 31.57 15.93
CA TYR A 194 6.62 30.58 14.85
C TYR A 194 6.00 29.24 15.28
N GLN A 195 6.27 28.80 16.52
CA GLN A 195 5.65 27.59 17.08
C GLN A 195 4.13 27.74 17.22
N LEU A 196 3.66 28.90 17.70
CA LEU A 196 2.22 29.19 17.82
C LEU A 196 1.55 29.24 16.45
N LEU A 197 2.14 29.94 15.47
CA LEU A 197 1.60 30.03 14.11
C LEU A 197 1.45 28.66 13.45
N ILE A 198 2.47 27.80 13.54
CA ILE A 198 2.41 26.44 12.99
C ILE A 198 1.41 25.58 13.76
N ALA A 199 1.29 25.72 15.09
CA ALA A 199 0.28 25.01 15.87
C ALA A 199 -1.15 25.43 15.49
N ASP A 200 -1.41 26.72 15.36
CA ASP A 200 -2.72 27.25 14.95
C ASP A 200 -3.09 26.79 13.53
N TYR A 201 -2.12 26.77 12.60
CA TYR A 201 -2.29 26.21 11.27
C TYR A 201 -2.66 24.73 11.31
N LEU A 202 -1.95 23.92 12.11
CA LEU A 202 -2.22 22.48 12.25
C LEU A 202 -3.63 22.23 12.79
N ASP A 203 -4.00 22.91 13.88
CA ASP A 203 -5.34 22.77 14.48
C ASP A 203 -6.44 23.23 13.51
N ALA A 204 -6.19 24.28 12.72
CA ALA A 204 -7.13 24.75 11.70
C ALA A 204 -7.28 23.75 10.54
N PHE A 205 -6.16 23.17 10.09
CA PHE A 205 -6.14 22.16 9.03
C PHE A 205 -6.80 20.85 9.46
N GLU A 206 -6.49 20.34 10.65
CA GLU A 206 -7.12 19.15 11.24
C GLU A 206 -8.64 19.33 11.32
N ARG A 207 -9.12 20.47 11.82
CA ARG A 207 -10.57 20.79 11.83
C ARG A 207 -11.17 20.86 10.43
N ALA A 208 -10.42 21.30 9.42
CA ALA A 208 -10.90 21.34 8.04
C ALA A 208 -11.03 19.92 7.45
N VAL A 209 -10.06 19.04 7.75
CA VAL A 209 -10.07 17.62 7.38
C VAL A 209 -11.19 16.87 8.09
N GLU A 210 -11.35 17.04 9.40
CA GLU A 210 -12.46 16.45 10.18
C GLU A 210 -13.82 16.85 9.62
N ARG A 211 -14.03 18.14 9.35
CA ARG A 211 -15.27 18.64 8.72
C ARG A 211 -15.50 18.03 7.34
N PHE A 212 -14.44 17.83 6.57
CA PHE A 212 -14.54 17.17 5.27
C PHE A 212 -15.00 15.71 5.42
N TYR A 213 -14.39 14.94 6.33
CA TYR A 213 -14.79 13.55 6.57
C TYR A 213 -16.21 13.44 7.12
N ASP A 214 -16.60 14.28 8.08
CA ASP A 214 -17.96 14.35 8.62
C ASP A 214 -18.98 14.68 7.52
N GLN A 215 -18.66 15.60 6.60
CA GLN A 215 -19.52 15.91 5.45
C GLN A 215 -19.66 14.73 4.49
N VAL A 216 -18.56 14.05 4.18
CA VAL A 216 -18.55 12.86 3.30
C VAL A 216 -19.35 11.72 3.94
N GLU A 217 -19.12 11.42 5.21
CA GLU A 217 -19.80 10.37 5.96
C GLU A 217 -21.31 10.61 6.01
N ARG A 218 -21.73 11.84 6.35
CA ARG A 218 -23.16 12.22 6.33
C ARG A 218 -23.77 12.07 4.93
N GLY A 219 -23.02 12.44 3.88
CA GLY A 219 -23.45 12.29 2.50
C GLY A 219 -23.63 10.84 2.08
N GLN A 220 -22.64 10.01 2.41
CA GLN A 220 -22.64 8.58 2.17
C GLN A 220 -23.82 7.92 2.89
N ARG A 221 -24.00 8.17 4.19
CA ARG A 221 -25.14 7.67 4.98
C ARG A 221 -26.48 8.09 4.40
N ARG A 222 -26.64 9.36 4.01
CA ARG A 222 -27.87 9.83 3.38
C ARG A 222 -28.14 9.19 2.02
N GLY A 223 -27.09 8.97 1.22
CA GLY A 223 -27.17 8.23 -0.03
C GLY A 223 -27.63 6.80 0.19
N ALA A 224 -27.03 6.11 1.16
CA ALA A 224 -27.40 4.76 1.57
C ALA A 224 -28.86 4.68 2.06
N ILE A 225 -29.31 5.61 2.92
CA ILE A 225 -30.70 5.68 3.39
C ILE A 225 -31.66 5.81 2.20
N LYS A 226 -31.34 6.66 1.22
CA LYS A 226 -32.17 6.85 0.03
C LYS A 226 -32.21 5.59 -0.86
N THR A 227 -31.09 4.93 -1.07
CA THR A 227 -31.02 3.67 -1.83
C THR A 227 -31.83 2.58 -1.13
N LEU A 228 -31.67 2.46 0.19
CA LEU A 228 -32.39 1.52 1.04
C LEU A 228 -33.91 1.79 1.01
N ASP A 229 -34.36 3.03 1.21
CA ASP A 229 -35.78 3.40 1.14
C ASP A 229 -36.40 3.08 -0.24
N ASN A 230 -35.71 3.39 -1.34
CA ASN A 230 -36.18 3.09 -2.69
C ASN A 230 -36.36 1.58 -2.92
N SER A 231 -35.38 0.77 -2.50
CA SER A 231 -35.41 -0.68 -2.66
C SER A 231 -36.47 -1.33 -1.77
N LEU A 232 -36.63 -0.87 -0.53
CA LEU A 232 -37.70 -1.33 0.37
C LEU A 232 -39.08 -0.91 -0.14
N ALA A 233 -39.23 0.28 -0.72
CA ALA A 233 -40.47 0.74 -1.33
C ALA A 233 -40.92 -0.15 -2.49
N ARG A 234 -39.98 -0.67 -3.31
CA ARG A 234 -40.30 -1.64 -4.37
C ARG A 234 -40.88 -2.93 -3.83
N VAL A 235 -40.27 -3.48 -2.78
CA VAL A 235 -40.76 -4.70 -2.12
C VAL A 235 -42.13 -4.47 -1.47
N ALA A 236 -42.35 -3.30 -0.84
CA ALA A 236 -43.63 -2.91 -0.26
C ALA A 236 -44.78 -2.78 -1.28
N GLN A 237 -44.46 -2.52 -2.55
CA GLN A 237 -45.45 -2.34 -3.63
C GLN A 237 -45.78 -3.64 -4.39
N VAL A 238 -45.15 -4.76 -4.04
CA VAL A 238 -45.40 -6.04 -4.70
C VAL A 238 -46.80 -6.57 -4.37
N ASP A 239 -47.63 -6.73 -5.41
CA ASP A 239 -48.90 -7.43 -5.31
C ASP A 239 -48.70 -8.93 -5.56
N LEU A 240 -48.55 -9.69 -4.47
CA LEU A 240 -48.35 -11.14 -4.50
C LEU A 240 -49.51 -11.89 -5.18
N ALA A 241 -50.73 -11.34 -5.15
CA ALA A 241 -51.90 -11.98 -5.74
C ALA A 241 -51.86 -11.92 -7.28
N ASN A 242 -51.19 -10.91 -7.84
CA ASN A 242 -51.09 -10.67 -9.28
C ASN A 242 -49.69 -10.99 -9.85
N MET A 243 -48.82 -11.62 -9.07
CA MET A 243 -47.47 -12.01 -9.50
C MET A 243 -47.53 -13.11 -10.58
N ASP A 244 -46.71 -12.96 -11.62
CA ASP A 244 -46.57 -13.98 -12.69
C ASP A 244 -45.74 -15.17 -12.20
N TRP A 245 -46.39 -16.05 -11.44
CA TRP A 245 -45.80 -17.26 -10.88
C TRP A 245 -45.27 -18.22 -11.95
N ALA A 246 -45.82 -18.19 -13.17
CA ALA A 246 -45.34 -19.03 -14.25
C ALA A 246 -43.96 -18.57 -14.74
N GLU A 247 -43.71 -17.26 -14.78
CA GLU A 247 -42.39 -16.69 -15.08
C GLU A 247 -41.39 -16.90 -13.94
N VAL A 248 -41.79 -16.72 -12.69
CA VAL A 248 -40.94 -16.99 -11.51
C VAL A 248 -40.49 -18.46 -11.47
N GLN A 249 -41.42 -19.38 -11.71
CA GLN A 249 -41.15 -20.82 -11.77
C GLN A 249 -40.24 -21.19 -12.95
N ARG A 250 -40.42 -20.54 -14.12
CA ARG A 250 -39.57 -20.74 -15.30
C ARG A 250 -38.12 -20.34 -15.04
N ARG A 251 -37.90 -19.23 -14.31
CA ARG A 251 -36.56 -18.77 -13.88
C ARG A 251 -35.95 -19.65 -12.78
N ASN A 252 -36.79 -20.36 -12.02
CA ASN A 252 -36.38 -21.17 -10.87
C ASN A 252 -36.87 -22.63 -10.96
N PRO A 253 -36.26 -23.49 -11.80
CA PRO A 253 -36.73 -24.85 -12.05
C PRO A 253 -36.76 -25.77 -10.81
N TRP A 254 -36.06 -25.40 -9.73
CA TRP A 254 -36.08 -26.14 -8.47
C TRP A 254 -37.43 -26.03 -7.74
N MET A 255 -38.25 -25.00 -8.02
CA MET A 255 -39.57 -24.81 -7.40
C MET A 255 -40.56 -25.92 -7.78
N GLU A 256 -40.44 -26.50 -8.98
CA GLU A 256 -41.29 -27.64 -9.42
C GLU A 256 -41.12 -28.89 -8.55
N LYS A 257 -39.95 -29.03 -7.93
CA LYS A 257 -39.61 -30.19 -7.10
C LYS A 257 -39.96 -29.99 -5.63
N ASN A 258 -40.32 -28.77 -5.22
CA ASN A 258 -40.58 -28.40 -3.82
C ASN A 258 -42.01 -27.86 -3.68
N ALA A 259 -42.93 -28.72 -3.25
CA ALA A 259 -44.37 -28.42 -3.14
C ALA A 259 -44.71 -27.22 -2.21
N GLY A 260 -43.79 -26.78 -1.36
CA GLY A 260 -43.94 -25.62 -0.48
C GLY A 260 -43.21 -24.35 -0.93
N ALA A 261 -42.48 -24.36 -2.06
CA ALA A 261 -41.61 -23.24 -2.46
C ALA A 261 -42.40 -21.95 -2.72
N ARG A 262 -43.54 -22.05 -3.41
CA ARG A 262 -44.43 -20.91 -3.65
C ARG A 262 -44.98 -20.32 -2.34
N GLN A 263 -45.49 -21.19 -1.46
CA GLN A 263 -46.03 -20.77 -0.17
C GLN A 263 -44.96 -20.14 0.73
N TRP A 264 -43.72 -20.64 0.67
CA TRP A 264 -42.58 -20.02 1.35
C TRP A 264 -42.27 -18.63 0.79
N ILE A 265 -42.18 -18.43 -0.53
CA ILE A 265 -41.96 -17.10 -1.13
C ILE A 265 -43.09 -16.12 -0.77
N GLU A 266 -44.35 -16.54 -0.92
CA GLU A 266 -45.52 -15.71 -0.57
C GLU A 266 -45.49 -15.31 0.91
N LYS A 267 -45.19 -16.26 1.81
CA LYS A 267 -45.08 -16.00 3.24
C LYS A 267 -43.90 -15.09 3.58
N SER A 268 -42.72 -15.32 3.01
CA SER A 268 -41.51 -14.56 3.30
C SER A 268 -41.61 -13.12 2.79
N ILE A 269 -42.08 -12.89 1.55
CA ILE A 269 -42.31 -11.54 1.04
C ILE A 269 -43.44 -10.85 1.83
N GLY A 270 -44.55 -11.53 2.11
CA GLY A 270 -45.67 -10.93 2.86
C GLY A 270 -45.30 -10.56 4.30
N THR A 271 -44.48 -11.37 4.96
CA THR A 271 -43.95 -11.06 6.30
C THR A 271 -42.98 -9.88 6.24
N PHE A 272 -42.09 -9.86 5.24
CA PHE A 272 -41.13 -8.79 5.04
C PHE A 272 -41.82 -7.44 4.73
N GLN A 273 -42.89 -7.43 3.92
CA GLN A 273 -43.74 -6.26 3.69
C GLN A 273 -44.32 -5.66 4.98
N GLY A 274 -44.67 -6.51 5.96
CA GLY A 274 -45.14 -6.06 7.27
C GLY A 274 -44.05 -5.37 8.10
N VAL A 275 -42.80 -5.81 7.96
CA VAL A 275 -41.64 -5.25 8.69
C VAL A 275 -41.09 -3.99 8.01
N ILE A 276 -41.17 -3.90 6.67
CA ILE A 276 -40.69 -2.74 5.89
C ILE A 276 -41.28 -1.41 6.40
N GLY A 277 -42.52 -1.40 6.89
CA GLY A 277 -43.15 -0.20 7.44
C GLY A 277 -42.36 0.44 8.58
N GLY A 278 -41.89 -0.36 9.54
CA GLY A 278 -41.09 0.13 10.67
C GLY A 278 -39.69 0.56 10.26
N ILE A 279 -39.02 -0.24 9.43
CA ILE A 279 -37.69 0.09 8.89
C ILE A 279 -37.71 1.45 8.16
N ARG A 280 -38.76 1.72 7.40
CA ARG A 280 -38.89 2.99 6.66
C ARG A 280 -39.20 4.19 7.55
N GLU A 281 -39.87 3.98 8.69
CA GLU A 281 -40.10 5.02 9.69
C GLU A 281 -38.78 5.42 10.37
N ASP A 282 -37.99 4.45 10.79
CA ASP A 282 -36.66 4.67 11.39
C ASP A 282 -35.70 5.34 10.40
N LEU A 283 -35.72 4.92 9.12
CA LEU A 283 -34.95 5.56 8.06
C LEU A 283 -35.38 7.03 7.83
N ALA A 284 -36.67 7.33 7.97
CA ALA A 284 -37.18 8.69 7.85
C ALA A 284 -36.74 9.57 9.03
N GLU A 285 -36.68 9.02 10.25
CA GLU A 285 -36.13 9.69 11.44
C GLU A 285 -34.64 9.98 11.27
N GLN A 286 -33.83 8.99 10.87
CA GLN A 286 -32.40 9.18 10.57
C GLN A 286 -32.16 10.19 9.44
N GLN A 287 -33.01 10.18 8.41
CA GLN A 287 -32.94 11.17 7.34
C GLN A 287 -33.26 12.58 7.84
N ALA A 288 -34.19 12.73 8.80
CA ALA A 288 -34.51 14.00 9.43
C ALA A 288 -33.33 14.51 10.29
N ASP A 289 -32.72 13.65 11.11
CA ASP A 289 -31.54 13.99 11.91
C ASP A 289 -30.35 14.44 11.03
N LEU A 290 -30.10 13.74 9.92
CA LEU A 290 -29.07 14.11 8.95
C LEU A 290 -29.39 15.43 8.22
N LEU A 291 -30.67 15.76 8.05
CA LEU A 291 -31.13 17.01 7.43
C LEU A 291 -30.98 18.21 8.39
N GLU A 292 -31.21 18.02 9.69
CA GLU A 292 -30.95 19.05 10.71
C GLU A 292 -29.45 19.40 10.79
N GLY A 293 -28.58 18.44 10.48
CA GLY A 293 -27.14 18.63 10.36
C GLY A 293 -26.66 19.42 9.13
N GLY A 294 -27.54 19.82 8.20
CA GLY A 294 -27.24 20.63 7.02
C GLY A 294 -27.84 20.09 5.71
N PRO A 295 -27.75 20.87 4.60
CA PRO A 295 -28.23 20.41 3.30
C PRO A 295 -27.50 19.12 2.87
N GLY A 296 -28.25 18.24 2.21
CA GLY A 296 -27.77 16.92 1.81
C GLY A 296 -26.57 16.98 0.91
N PHE A 297 -25.76 15.93 0.98
CA PHE A 297 -24.47 15.90 0.34
C PHE A 297 -24.48 14.84 -0.76
N THR A 298 -24.60 15.31 -1.99
CA THR A 298 -24.52 14.56 -3.23
C THR A 298 -23.07 14.20 -3.56
N LEU A 299 -22.88 13.28 -4.49
CA LEU A 299 -21.59 13.02 -5.13
C LEU A 299 -20.90 14.31 -5.59
N SER A 300 -21.64 15.22 -6.23
CA SER A 300 -21.10 16.51 -6.68
C SER A 300 -20.65 17.40 -5.53
N GLU A 301 -21.37 17.37 -4.40
CA GLU A 301 -20.98 18.09 -3.19
C GLU A 301 -19.79 17.48 -2.47
N SER A 302 -19.59 16.15 -2.55
CA SER A 302 -18.40 15.44 -2.07
C SER A 302 -17.15 15.85 -2.82
N VAL A 303 -17.24 15.88 -4.15
CA VAL A 303 -16.16 16.35 -5.01
C VAL A 303 -15.89 17.83 -4.78
N GLU A 304 -16.94 18.64 -4.59
CA GLU A 304 -16.78 20.07 -4.30
C GLU A 304 -16.20 20.32 -2.90
N ALA A 305 -16.56 19.52 -1.89
CA ALA A 305 -15.93 19.55 -0.58
C ALA A 305 -14.46 19.19 -0.65
N LEU A 306 -14.09 18.20 -1.47
CA LEU A 306 -12.70 17.84 -1.66
C LEU A 306 -11.89 18.94 -2.36
N ARG A 307 -12.47 19.56 -3.40
CA ARG A 307 -11.90 20.77 -4.03
C ARG A 307 -11.83 21.96 -3.09
N ARG A 308 -12.77 22.07 -2.15
CA ARG A 308 -12.72 23.09 -1.09
C ARG A 308 -11.62 22.81 -0.09
N LEU A 309 -11.41 21.55 0.31
CA LEU A 309 -10.32 21.14 1.19
C LEU A 309 -8.97 21.52 0.56
N ARG A 310 -8.75 21.20 -0.72
CA ARG A 310 -7.54 21.61 -1.45
C ARG A 310 -7.34 23.13 -1.46
N ARG A 311 -8.37 23.91 -1.84
CA ARG A 311 -8.29 25.38 -1.82
C ARG A 311 -8.03 25.93 -0.41
N THR A 312 -8.61 25.30 0.60
CA THR A 312 -8.45 25.70 2.01
C THR A 312 -7.02 25.43 2.47
N ARG A 313 -6.45 24.28 2.09
CA ARG A 313 -5.05 23.94 2.32
C ARG A 313 -4.11 24.98 1.71
N ASP A 314 -4.27 25.27 0.42
CA ASP A 314 -3.43 26.25 -0.30
C ASP A 314 -3.53 27.63 0.37
N PHE A 315 -4.75 28.07 0.70
CA PHE A 315 -4.98 29.33 1.40
C PHE A 315 -4.33 29.37 2.79
N MET A 316 -4.49 28.31 3.60
CA MET A 316 -3.89 28.21 4.93
C MET A 316 -2.36 28.20 4.87
N LYS A 317 -1.78 27.53 3.87
CA LYS A 317 -0.34 27.53 3.61
C LYS A 317 0.15 28.95 3.30
N GLU A 318 -0.49 29.63 2.35
CA GLU A 318 -0.14 31.01 1.95
C GLU A 318 -0.28 31.99 3.11
N GLU A 319 -1.34 31.87 3.90
CA GLU A 319 -1.59 32.72 5.07
C GLU A 319 -0.53 32.49 6.16
N LEU A 320 -0.21 31.23 6.48
CA LEU A 320 0.85 30.89 7.43
C LEU A 320 2.20 31.48 6.99
N GLU A 321 2.57 31.28 5.72
CA GLU A 321 3.83 31.83 5.16
C GLU A 321 3.87 33.36 5.19
N ALA A 322 2.74 34.03 4.89
CA ALA A 322 2.64 35.48 4.97
C ALA A 322 2.78 36.00 6.41
N GLN A 323 2.16 35.31 7.38
CA GLN A 323 2.27 35.65 8.79
C GLN A 323 3.70 35.45 9.31
N MET A 324 4.34 34.32 8.98
CA MET A 324 5.74 34.07 9.34
C MET A 324 6.67 35.13 8.72
N ARG A 325 6.43 35.51 7.46
CA ARG A 325 7.23 36.54 6.76
C ARG A 325 7.26 37.88 7.51
N ALA A 326 6.19 38.26 8.20
CA ALA A 326 6.11 39.51 8.96
C ALA A 326 7.11 39.58 10.13
N PHE A 327 7.65 38.43 10.56
CA PHE A 327 8.59 38.31 11.67
C PHE A 327 10.01 37.94 11.23
N VAL A 328 10.27 37.89 9.92
CA VAL A 328 11.59 37.60 9.38
C VAL A 328 12.55 38.77 9.66
N PRO A 329 13.76 38.52 10.20
CA PRO A 329 14.75 39.58 10.41
C PRO A 329 15.12 40.30 9.11
N GLU A 330 15.40 41.60 9.22
CA GLU A 330 15.77 42.43 8.07
C GLU A 330 17.01 41.85 7.36
N GLY A 331 16.93 41.69 6.03
CA GLY A 331 17.99 41.10 5.21
C GLY A 331 18.00 39.56 5.14
N GLN A 332 17.09 38.86 5.82
CA GLN A 332 16.99 37.39 5.78
C GLN A 332 15.84 36.85 4.91
N GLU A 333 15.16 37.69 4.14
CA GLU A 333 14.01 37.26 3.31
C GLU A 333 14.38 36.15 2.31
N ALA A 334 15.56 36.24 1.70
CA ALA A 334 16.05 35.23 0.77
C ALA A 334 16.32 33.89 1.47
N LEU A 335 16.92 33.92 2.67
CA LEU A 335 17.17 32.74 3.49
C LEU A 335 15.86 32.10 3.94
N PHE A 336 14.88 32.91 4.37
CA PHE A 336 13.55 32.41 4.71
C PHE A 336 12.88 31.71 3.52
N ALA A 337 12.90 32.32 2.33
CA ALA A 337 12.34 31.70 1.13
C ALA A 337 13.05 30.39 0.76
N GLN A 338 14.37 30.31 0.98
CA GLN A 338 15.15 29.09 0.77
C GLN A 338 14.75 27.98 1.75
N ILE A 339 14.70 28.27 3.06
CA ILE A 339 14.31 27.27 4.07
C ILE A 339 12.89 26.73 3.81
N LEU A 340 11.95 27.59 3.40
CA LEU A 340 10.62 27.14 3.01
C LEU A 340 10.64 26.22 1.78
N ALA A 341 11.48 26.53 0.79
CA ALA A 341 11.66 25.67 -0.38
C ALA A 341 12.26 24.31 0.00
N ASP A 342 13.25 24.29 0.89
CA ASP A 342 13.91 23.06 1.35
C ASP A 342 12.93 22.18 2.14
N LEU A 343 12.17 22.76 3.07
CA LEU A 343 11.09 22.06 3.79
C LEU A 343 10.02 21.48 2.84
N GLU A 344 9.64 22.24 1.81
CA GLU A 344 8.68 21.79 0.80
C GLU A 344 9.26 20.63 -0.04
N ILE A 345 10.51 20.73 -0.47
CA ILE A 345 11.22 19.65 -1.20
C ILE A 345 11.29 18.40 -0.33
N ASP A 346 11.82 18.48 0.89
CA ASP A 346 11.97 17.34 1.79
C ASP A 346 10.66 16.57 2.00
N ARG A 347 9.58 17.31 2.23
CA ARG A 347 8.24 16.73 2.39
C ARG A 347 7.78 16.06 1.10
N ILE A 348 7.92 16.72 -0.05
CA ILE A 348 7.54 16.15 -1.34
C ILE A 348 8.35 14.87 -1.61
N LEU A 349 9.67 14.91 -1.44
CA LEU A 349 10.57 13.77 -1.66
C LEU A 349 10.27 12.58 -0.73
N SER A 350 9.75 12.84 0.47
CA SER A 350 9.31 11.78 1.39
C SER A 350 8.12 10.97 0.87
N ALA A 351 7.28 11.56 0.03
CA ALA A 351 6.09 10.93 -0.56
C ALA A 351 6.38 10.16 -1.86
N VAL A 352 7.58 10.32 -2.43
CA VAL A 352 7.95 9.72 -3.72
C VAL A 352 8.20 8.21 -3.57
N THR A 353 7.84 7.47 -4.62
CA THR A 353 7.92 6.01 -4.67
C THR A 353 9.11 5.50 -5.49
N LEU A 354 9.52 6.23 -6.52
CA LEU A 354 10.65 5.85 -7.38
C LEU A 354 12.00 5.97 -6.65
N SER A 355 12.94 5.08 -7.01
CA SER A 355 14.33 5.20 -6.59
C SER A 355 15.01 6.38 -7.31
N GLY A 356 16.05 6.95 -6.70
CA GLY A 356 16.80 8.07 -7.24
C GLY A 356 16.14 9.43 -7.06
N VAL A 357 15.18 9.55 -6.13
CA VAL A 357 14.50 10.83 -5.83
C VAL A 357 14.76 11.32 -4.41
N ARG A 358 15.40 10.51 -3.56
CA ARG A 358 15.70 10.84 -2.15
C ARG A 358 17.14 11.30 -1.94
N PHE A 359 17.67 12.11 -2.86
CA PHE A 359 19.01 12.67 -2.73
C PHE A 359 19.01 13.87 -1.78
N ASP A 360 19.83 13.79 -0.74
CA ASP A 360 20.18 14.92 0.12
C ASP A 360 21.66 15.26 -0.15
N PHE A 361 21.87 16.24 -1.04
CA PHE A 361 23.20 16.59 -1.50
C PHE A 361 24.08 17.13 -0.37
N GLU A 362 23.52 17.88 0.57
CA GLU A 362 24.30 18.41 1.70
C GLU A 362 24.74 17.31 2.65
N ASN A 363 23.83 16.38 2.97
CA ASN A 363 24.17 15.27 3.83
C ASN A 363 25.13 14.28 3.14
N ALA A 364 24.98 14.06 1.83
CA ALA A 364 25.92 13.24 1.06
C ALA A 364 27.33 13.86 1.07
N LEU A 365 27.43 15.18 0.95
CA LEU A 365 28.70 15.90 1.06
C LEU A 365 29.29 15.81 2.47
N ARG A 366 28.45 15.99 3.50
CA ARG A 366 28.87 15.88 4.92
C ARG A 366 29.40 14.48 5.24
N GLU A 367 28.75 13.44 4.74
CA GLU A 367 29.19 12.04 4.88
C GLU A 367 30.53 11.82 4.16
N ALA A 368 30.68 12.35 2.94
CA ALA A 368 31.92 12.25 2.18
C ALA A 368 33.09 12.96 2.86
N GLN A 369 32.84 14.10 3.51
CA GLN A 369 33.83 14.85 4.28
C GLN A 369 34.21 14.18 5.61
N GLY A 370 33.42 13.22 6.08
CA GLY A 370 33.30 12.77 7.48
C GLY A 370 34.55 12.28 8.24
N ILE A 371 35.76 12.23 7.66
CA ILE A 371 36.99 11.81 8.37
C ILE A 371 38.26 12.59 7.94
N ARG A 372 38.25 13.35 6.83
CA ARG A 372 39.45 14.03 6.29
C ARG A 372 39.18 15.52 6.13
N THR A 373 40.17 16.35 6.47
CA THR A 373 40.18 17.76 6.08
C THR A 373 40.44 17.84 4.57
N PHE A 374 39.39 17.80 3.78
CA PHE A 374 39.44 18.13 2.36
C PHE A 374 39.54 19.64 2.18
N ASP A 375 40.02 20.07 1.02
CA ASP A 375 40.01 21.48 0.67
C ASP A 375 38.56 22.00 0.68
N PRO A 376 38.33 23.25 1.13
CA PRO A 376 37.01 23.84 1.09
C PRO A 376 36.48 23.86 -0.36
N LEU A 377 35.19 23.56 -0.52
CA LEU A 377 34.53 23.62 -1.82
C LEU A 377 34.80 24.97 -2.51
N SER A 378 34.97 24.92 -3.83
CA SER A 378 35.08 26.13 -4.64
C SER A 378 33.77 26.92 -4.59
N GLY A 379 33.84 28.23 -4.84
CA GLY A 379 32.63 29.08 -4.90
C GLY A 379 31.62 28.62 -5.96
N GLU A 380 32.07 27.94 -7.01
CA GLU A 380 31.21 27.36 -8.04
C GLU A 380 30.46 26.11 -7.53
N GLN A 381 31.12 25.25 -6.75
CA GLN A 381 30.51 24.06 -6.15
C GLN A 381 29.47 24.44 -5.08
N VAL A 382 29.75 25.47 -4.28
CA VAL A 382 28.79 26.01 -3.31
C VAL A 382 27.57 26.59 -4.03
N ALA A 383 27.80 27.40 -5.07
CA ALA A 383 26.69 27.95 -5.87
C ALA A 383 25.85 26.86 -6.53
N LEU A 384 26.46 25.75 -6.98
CA LEU A 384 25.73 24.62 -7.57
C LEU A 384 24.84 23.89 -6.56
N LEU A 385 25.33 23.72 -5.32
CA LEU A 385 24.53 23.14 -4.23
C LEU A 385 23.36 24.05 -3.85
N GLU A 386 23.60 25.36 -3.74
CA GLU A 386 22.56 26.35 -3.48
C GLU A 386 21.52 26.40 -4.64
N GLU A 387 21.97 26.27 -5.89
CA GLU A 387 21.09 26.25 -7.07
C GLU A 387 20.23 24.96 -7.13
N SER A 388 20.71 23.86 -6.55
CA SER A 388 20.05 22.55 -6.65
C SER A 388 18.63 22.53 -6.06
N ALA A 389 18.40 23.22 -4.94
CA ALA A 389 17.08 23.37 -4.34
C ALA A 389 16.13 24.10 -5.31
N SER A 390 16.58 25.22 -5.89
CA SER A 390 15.79 26.00 -6.83
C SER A 390 15.42 25.23 -8.11
N GLN A 391 16.33 24.39 -8.61
CA GLN A 391 16.09 23.54 -9.79
C GLN A 391 15.18 22.35 -9.47
N THR A 392 15.14 21.88 -8.22
CA THR A 392 14.31 20.76 -7.77
C THR A 392 12.88 21.18 -7.43
N LEU A 393 12.71 22.40 -6.90
CA LEU A 393 11.43 22.87 -6.36
C LEU A 393 10.27 22.84 -7.38
N GLU A 394 10.49 23.34 -8.60
CA GLU A 394 9.43 23.40 -9.62
C GLU A 394 9.02 22.01 -10.12
N PRO A 395 9.93 21.08 -10.48
CA PRO A 395 9.60 19.69 -10.74
C PRO A 395 8.85 19.02 -9.58
N ALA A 396 9.30 19.26 -8.34
CA ALA A 396 8.70 18.70 -7.13
C ALA A 396 7.24 19.17 -6.95
N ARG A 397 6.99 20.47 -7.10
CA ARG A 397 5.64 21.06 -7.05
C ARG A 397 4.72 20.50 -8.13
N ARG A 398 5.20 20.38 -9.37
CA ARG A 398 4.42 19.82 -10.47
C ARG A 398 4.03 18.36 -10.24
N TRP A 399 4.94 17.57 -9.68
CA TRP A 399 4.63 16.20 -9.30
C TRP A 399 3.58 16.13 -8.18
N MET A 400 3.75 16.89 -7.10
CA MET A 400 2.78 16.92 -5.99
C MET A 400 1.39 17.37 -6.47
N GLN A 401 1.31 18.36 -7.36
CA GLN A 401 0.03 18.77 -7.96
C GLN A 401 -0.62 17.66 -8.79
N ALA A 402 0.15 16.99 -9.65
CA ALA A 402 -0.34 15.87 -10.45
C ALA A 402 -0.79 14.69 -9.58
N LEU A 403 -0.09 14.44 -8.46
CA LEU A 403 -0.47 13.43 -7.48
C LEU A 403 -1.81 13.76 -6.80
N LEU A 404 -2.01 15.01 -6.36
CA LEU A 404 -3.29 15.46 -5.79
C LEU A 404 -4.43 15.41 -6.81
N ASP A 405 -4.15 15.69 -8.09
CA ASP A 405 -5.12 15.53 -9.18
C ASP A 405 -5.49 14.06 -9.39
N ALA A 406 -4.52 13.14 -9.29
CA ALA A 406 -4.75 11.72 -9.36
C ALA A 406 -5.56 11.18 -8.17
N GLU A 407 -5.27 11.62 -6.95
CA GLU A 407 -6.08 11.30 -5.75
C GLU A 407 -7.52 11.78 -5.91
N LEU A 408 -7.72 13.02 -6.37
CA LEU A 408 -9.05 13.56 -6.63
C LEU A 408 -9.80 12.74 -7.68
N ALA A 409 -9.14 12.39 -8.79
CA ALA A 409 -9.76 11.59 -9.84
C ALA A 409 -10.08 10.16 -9.36
N GLY A 410 -9.19 9.55 -8.56
CA GLY A 410 -9.41 8.24 -7.94
C GLY A 410 -10.57 8.25 -6.95
N TYR A 411 -10.68 9.30 -6.14
CA TYR A 411 -11.82 9.49 -5.23
C TYR A 411 -13.14 9.69 -5.98
N VAL A 412 -13.14 10.48 -7.07
CA VAL A 412 -14.31 10.65 -7.95
C VAL A 412 -14.74 9.29 -8.53
N LEU A 413 -13.78 8.49 -9.01
CA LEU A 413 -14.04 7.15 -9.54
C LEU A 413 -14.62 6.23 -8.46
N LYS A 414 -14.05 6.21 -7.24
CA LYS A 414 -14.54 5.42 -6.10
C LYS A 414 -15.97 5.78 -5.71
N LEU A 415 -16.31 7.07 -5.69
CA LEU A 415 -17.67 7.49 -5.36
C LEU A 415 -18.67 7.18 -6.49
N LYS A 416 -18.24 7.22 -7.76
CA LYS A 416 -19.10 7.00 -8.94
C LYS A 416 -19.33 5.53 -9.29
N THR A 417 -18.38 4.66 -9.02
CA THR A 417 -18.51 3.21 -9.21
C THR A 417 -19.58 2.58 -8.32
N ARG A 418 -20.04 3.30 -7.28
CA ARG A 418 -21.17 2.93 -6.41
C ARG A 418 -22.54 3.34 -6.96
N ASP A 419 -22.63 4.02 -8.10
CA ASP A 419 -23.87 4.52 -8.70
C ASP A 419 -24.11 3.81 -10.05
N ASP A 420 -25.03 2.84 -10.09
CA ASP A 420 -25.25 1.88 -11.21
C ASP A 420 -25.57 2.49 -12.58
N ALA A 421 -25.92 3.77 -12.65
CA ALA A 421 -26.37 4.42 -13.88
C ALA A 421 -25.25 5.07 -14.70
N PHE A 422 -23.98 4.78 -14.40
CA PHE A 422 -22.87 5.66 -14.77
C PHE A 422 -21.95 5.14 -15.90
N ASP A 423 -21.46 6.06 -16.74
CA ASP A 423 -20.42 5.83 -17.76
C ASP A 423 -19.04 5.69 -17.09
N SER A 424 -18.82 4.53 -16.47
CA SER A 424 -17.60 4.19 -15.73
C SER A 424 -16.34 4.28 -16.59
N GLU A 425 -16.46 4.08 -17.91
CA GLU A 425 -15.36 4.12 -18.86
C GLU A 425 -14.74 5.53 -18.93
N SER A 426 -15.57 6.57 -18.98
CA SER A 426 -15.11 7.96 -19.09
C SER A 426 -14.34 8.48 -17.86
N GLU A 427 -14.71 8.05 -16.65
CA GLU A 427 -14.05 8.47 -15.41
C GLU A 427 -12.83 7.60 -15.10
N LEU A 428 -12.87 6.31 -15.45
CA LEU A 428 -11.71 5.44 -15.46
C LEU A 428 -10.62 6.03 -16.38
N ASP A 429 -10.98 6.50 -17.57
CA ASP A 429 -10.08 7.22 -18.49
C ASP A 429 -9.49 8.51 -17.91
N ARG A 430 -10.28 9.28 -17.15
CA ARG A 430 -9.79 10.49 -16.47
C ARG A 430 -8.81 10.14 -15.36
N TYR A 431 -9.14 9.16 -14.53
CA TYR A 431 -8.24 8.66 -13.49
C TYR A 431 -6.94 8.14 -14.11
N GLY A 432 -7.03 7.36 -15.18
CA GLY A 432 -5.87 6.87 -15.93
C GLY A 432 -4.98 7.98 -16.45
N ARG A 433 -5.55 9.03 -17.03
CA ARG A 433 -4.77 10.20 -17.46
C ARG A 433 -4.10 10.92 -16.29
N ALA A 434 -4.80 11.09 -15.17
CA ALA A 434 -4.23 11.73 -13.99
C ALA A 434 -3.08 10.92 -13.39
N LEU A 435 -3.21 9.58 -13.31
CA LEU A 435 -2.12 8.69 -12.90
C LEU A 435 -0.94 8.73 -13.86
N ARG A 436 -1.16 8.75 -15.19
CA ARG A 436 -0.07 8.87 -16.18
C ARG A 436 0.69 10.16 -15.98
N GLU A 437 -0.03 11.26 -15.82
CA GLU A 437 0.59 12.56 -15.56
C GLU A 437 1.41 12.53 -14.27
N ALA A 438 0.86 12.03 -13.16
CA ALA A 438 1.58 11.91 -11.89
C ALA A 438 2.87 11.09 -12.05
N THR A 439 2.80 9.92 -12.69
CA THR A 439 3.97 9.07 -12.96
C THR A 439 5.01 9.75 -13.83
N GLU A 440 4.63 10.41 -14.93
CA GLU A 440 5.58 11.12 -15.78
C GLU A 440 6.22 12.31 -15.05
N ARG A 441 5.47 13.01 -14.19
CA ARG A 441 6.05 14.09 -13.36
C ARG A 441 7.03 13.56 -12.32
N GLU A 442 6.79 12.38 -11.76
CA GLU A 442 7.73 11.73 -10.83
C GLU A 442 9.04 11.36 -11.54
N LEU A 443 8.93 10.83 -12.77
CA LEU A 443 10.08 10.52 -13.60
C LEU A 443 10.90 11.78 -13.96
N VAL A 444 10.24 12.88 -14.29
CA VAL A 444 10.91 14.16 -14.54
C VAL A 444 11.63 14.67 -13.28
N LEU A 445 11.00 14.58 -12.11
CA LEU A 445 11.63 14.95 -10.84
C LEU A 445 12.88 14.09 -10.56
N ARG A 446 12.75 12.76 -10.70
CA ARG A 446 13.87 11.81 -10.58
C ARG A 446 15.02 12.15 -11.52
N ASP A 447 14.72 12.34 -12.80
CA ASP A 447 15.74 12.57 -13.82
C ASP A 447 16.44 13.94 -13.60
N THR A 448 15.71 14.93 -13.08
CA THR A 448 16.27 16.23 -12.65
C THR A 448 17.27 16.05 -11.52
N LEU A 449 16.89 15.32 -10.46
CA LEU A 449 17.78 15.05 -9.32
C LEU A 449 19.01 14.23 -9.72
N LEU A 450 18.84 13.23 -10.59
CA LEU A 450 19.96 12.45 -11.12
C LEU A 450 20.91 13.30 -11.98
N ALA A 451 20.38 14.23 -12.76
CA ALA A 451 21.19 15.15 -13.56
C ALA A 451 21.96 16.13 -12.66
N LEU A 452 21.32 16.70 -11.65
CA LEU A 452 21.94 17.54 -10.63
C LEU A 452 23.05 16.78 -9.90
N PHE A 453 22.75 15.58 -9.43
CA PHE A 453 23.71 14.70 -8.76
C PHE A 453 24.96 14.47 -9.61
N ARG A 454 24.80 14.09 -10.89
CA ARG A 454 25.93 13.88 -11.81
C ARG A 454 26.72 15.17 -12.06
N ARG A 455 26.04 16.32 -12.16
CA ARG A 455 26.69 17.62 -12.34
C ARG A 455 27.53 17.99 -11.12
N ILE A 456 27.02 17.75 -9.91
CA ILE A 456 27.76 17.98 -8.66
C ILE A 456 28.97 17.03 -8.57
N VAL A 457 28.79 15.73 -8.83
CA VAL A 457 29.89 14.75 -8.85
C VAL A 457 31.01 15.21 -9.79
N ASN A 458 30.69 15.55 -11.04
CA ASN A 458 31.69 15.97 -12.03
C ASN A 458 32.41 17.27 -11.59
N SER A 459 31.68 18.22 -11.02
CA SER A 459 32.25 19.49 -10.53
C SER A 459 33.21 19.27 -9.36
N ILE A 460 32.90 18.33 -8.46
CA ILE A 460 33.80 17.93 -7.37
C ILE A 460 35.01 17.18 -7.94
N GLU A 461 34.81 16.26 -8.89
CA GLU A 461 35.87 15.41 -9.47
C GLU A 461 36.97 16.21 -10.16
N GLU A 462 36.63 17.33 -10.80
CA GLU A 462 37.60 18.24 -11.41
C GLU A 462 38.63 18.82 -10.42
N HIS A 463 38.29 18.86 -9.13
CA HIS A 463 39.12 19.43 -8.08
C HIS A 463 39.65 18.38 -7.11
N ASP A 464 38.79 17.45 -6.68
CA ASP A 464 39.07 16.42 -5.70
C ASP A 464 38.35 15.10 -6.08
N PRO A 465 39.05 14.20 -6.81
CA PRO A 465 38.50 12.91 -7.20
C PRO A 465 38.12 11.99 -6.03
N ASP A 466 38.84 12.08 -4.91
CA ASP A 466 38.56 11.25 -3.73
C ASP A 466 37.27 11.72 -3.04
N LEU A 467 37.10 13.02 -2.88
CA LEU A 467 35.87 13.62 -2.36
C LEU A 467 34.68 13.34 -3.30
N ALA A 468 34.89 13.43 -4.62
CA ALA A 468 33.85 13.12 -5.60
C ALA A 468 33.39 11.67 -5.51
N SER A 469 34.33 10.72 -5.35
CA SER A 469 34.02 9.31 -5.15
C SER A 469 33.23 9.08 -3.85
N GLY A 470 33.65 9.72 -2.76
CA GLY A 470 32.94 9.67 -1.47
C GLY A 470 31.52 10.24 -1.56
N PHE A 471 31.36 11.41 -2.18
CA PHE A 471 30.08 12.07 -2.41
C PHE A 471 29.17 11.20 -3.29
N GLN A 472 29.73 10.65 -4.36
CA GLN A 472 28.99 9.79 -5.27
C GLN A 472 28.45 8.54 -4.55
N MET A 473 29.29 7.90 -3.72
CA MET A 473 28.89 6.74 -2.93
C MET A 473 27.80 7.07 -1.90
N ALA A 474 27.94 8.18 -1.18
CA ALA A 474 26.95 8.64 -0.20
C ALA A 474 25.60 8.96 -0.88
N GLY A 475 25.64 9.71 -2.00
CA GLY A 475 24.43 10.01 -2.77
C GLY A 475 23.75 8.75 -3.30
N TRP A 476 24.50 7.79 -3.84
CA TRP A 476 23.91 6.53 -4.28
C TRP A 476 23.25 5.74 -3.14
N ARG A 477 23.82 5.74 -1.92
CA ARG A 477 23.17 5.09 -0.76
C ARG A 477 21.82 5.71 -0.41
N GLN A 478 21.70 7.03 -0.55
CA GLN A 478 20.46 7.75 -0.29
C GLN A 478 19.43 7.53 -1.40
N GLY A 479 19.85 7.65 -2.67
CA GLY A 479 18.96 7.53 -3.83
C GLY A 479 18.57 6.08 -4.18
N PHE A 480 19.48 5.13 -3.99
CA PHE A 480 19.30 3.72 -4.36
C PHE A 480 19.67 2.78 -3.19
N PRO A 481 18.98 2.89 -2.04
CA PRO A 481 19.33 2.16 -0.83
C PRO A 481 19.31 0.65 -1.03
N VAL A 482 18.40 0.15 -1.88
CA VAL A 482 18.26 -1.27 -2.20
C VAL A 482 19.51 -1.81 -2.92
N GLN A 483 19.95 -1.13 -3.99
CA GLN A 483 21.11 -1.55 -4.76
C GLN A 483 22.41 -1.37 -3.96
N MET A 484 22.46 -0.34 -3.11
CA MET A 484 23.66 0.05 -2.36
C MET A 484 23.82 -0.63 -0.99
N ARG A 485 22.83 -1.41 -0.54
CA ARG A 485 22.90 -2.11 0.75
C ARG A 485 24.12 -3.02 0.86
N SER A 486 24.48 -3.32 2.11
CA SER A 486 25.47 -4.36 2.42
C SER A 486 24.92 -5.73 2.01
N ARG A 487 25.71 -6.46 1.21
CA ARG A 487 25.39 -7.80 0.72
C ARG A 487 25.73 -8.86 1.76
N TRP A 488 25.23 -10.08 1.55
CA TRP A 488 25.56 -11.19 2.43
C TRP A 488 27.06 -11.46 2.43
N SER A 489 27.70 -11.48 1.25
CA SER A 489 29.15 -11.62 1.09
C SER A 489 29.96 -10.62 1.93
N GLU A 490 29.61 -9.33 1.91
CA GLU A 490 30.28 -8.30 2.74
C GLU A 490 30.16 -8.60 4.23
N ARG A 491 28.94 -8.89 4.72
CA ARG A 491 28.70 -9.18 6.14
C ARG A 491 29.37 -10.47 6.59
N ALA A 492 29.31 -11.51 5.76
CA ALA A 492 29.88 -12.81 6.07
C ALA A 492 31.41 -12.75 6.17
N LEU A 493 32.07 -11.99 5.28
CA LEU A 493 33.51 -11.78 5.35
C LEU A 493 33.91 -10.96 6.58
N GLN A 494 33.17 -9.91 6.88
CA GLN A 494 33.38 -9.10 8.08
C GLN A 494 33.24 -9.93 9.37
N ASP A 495 32.19 -10.77 9.46
CA ASP A 495 31.97 -11.64 10.62
C ASP A 495 33.02 -12.76 10.70
N ALA A 496 33.48 -13.27 9.55
CA ALA A 496 34.55 -14.27 9.50
C ALA A 496 35.90 -13.71 10.01
N LEU A 497 36.22 -12.45 9.68
CA LEU A 497 37.41 -11.76 10.17
C LEU A 497 37.35 -11.46 11.68
N ALA A 498 36.17 -11.47 12.27
CA ALA A 498 35.98 -11.22 13.70
C ALA A 498 36.22 -12.46 14.59
N PHE A 499 36.51 -13.64 14.01
CA PHE A 499 36.84 -14.83 14.81
C PHE A 499 38.22 -14.72 15.47
N GLU A 500 38.25 -14.74 16.80
CA GLU A 500 39.48 -14.59 17.60
C GLU A 500 40.45 -15.79 17.48
N ASP A 501 39.93 -16.96 17.09
CA ASP A 501 40.64 -18.23 16.97
C ASP A 501 41.07 -18.56 15.53
N LEU A 502 41.00 -17.58 14.62
CA LEU A 502 41.37 -17.78 13.23
C LEU A 502 42.89 -17.86 13.06
N ASP A 503 43.38 -18.85 12.31
CA ASP A 503 44.80 -18.98 11.99
C ASP A 503 45.28 -17.76 11.17
N PRO A 504 46.49 -17.19 11.43
CA PRO A 504 46.95 -15.98 10.74
C PRO A 504 47.03 -16.09 9.21
N GLU A 505 47.31 -17.28 8.66
CA GLU A 505 47.34 -17.49 7.21
C GLU A 505 45.92 -17.46 6.63
N LEU A 506 44.95 -18.04 7.34
CA LEU A 506 43.54 -17.98 6.98
C LEU A 506 42.99 -16.56 7.11
N HIS A 507 43.38 -15.82 8.15
CA HIS A 507 42.99 -14.42 8.33
C HIS A 507 43.48 -13.55 7.17
N THR A 508 44.72 -13.76 6.73
CA THR A 508 45.28 -13.07 5.57
C THR A 508 44.52 -13.44 4.28
N SER A 509 44.17 -14.72 4.11
CA SER A 509 43.39 -15.18 2.96
C SER A 509 41.98 -14.58 2.91
N ILE A 510 41.30 -14.46 4.05
CA ILE A 510 39.99 -13.82 4.13
C ILE A 510 40.09 -12.32 3.84
N LEU A 511 41.14 -11.62 4.33
CA LEU A 511 41.38 -10.21 4.01
C LEU A 511 41.60 -9.97 2.52
N GLU A 512 42.39 -10.82 1.85
CA GLU A 512 42.60 -10.72 0.40
C GLU A 512 41.29 -10.91 -0.37
N PHE A 513 40.45 -11.84 0.09
CA PHE A 513 39.16 -12.08 -0.51
C PHE A 513 38.13 -10.97 -0.23
N GLU A 514 38.16 -10.39 0.96
CA GLU A 514 37.39 -9.17 1.30
C GLU A 514 37.78 -8.02 0.38
N ALA A 515 39.08 -7.75 0.21
CA ALA A 515 39.56 -6.73 -0.71
C ALA A 515 39.10 -7.01 -2.16
N GLY A 516 39.17 -8.27 -2.60
CA GLY A 516 38.66 -8.72 -3.90
C GLY A 516 37.15 -8.47 -4.06
N THR A 517 36.36 -8.82 -3.06
CA THR A 517 34.90 -8.64 -3.03
C THR A 517 34.52 -7.16 -3.06
N LEU A 518 35.16 -6.35 -2.21
CA LEU A 518 34.96 -4.90 -2.15
C LEU A 518 35.36 -4.20 -3.46
N SER A 519 36.30 -4.75 -4.23
CA SER A 519 36.64 -4.22 -5.57
C SER A 519 35.61 -4.57 -6.65
N GLN A 520 34.90 -5.70 -6.52
CA GLN A 520 33.91 -6.17 -7.50
C GLN A 520 32.52 -5.54 -7.30
N LEU A 521 32.19 -5.14 -6.07
CA LEU A 521 30.86 -4.62 -5.75
C LEU A 521 30.52 -3.27 -6.42
N PRO A 522 31.41 -2.26 -6.47
CA PRO A 522 31.10 -0.97 -7.09
C PRO A 522 30.59 -1.08 -8.55
N PRO A 523 31.25 -1.80 -9.48
CA PRO A 523 30.73 -1.92 -10.84
C PRO A 523 29.40 -2.69 -10.91
N ILE A 524 29.19 -3.71 -10.07
CA ILE A 524 27.91 -4.43 -10.02
C ILE A 524 26.79 -3.50 -9.54
N ARG A 525 27.03 -2.74 -8.45
CA ARG A 525 26.09 -1.74 -7.91
C ARG A 525 25.76 -0.66 -8.92
N GLN A 526 26.76 -0.13 -9.63
CA GLN A 526 26.57 0.90 -10.65
C GLN A 526 25.69 0.39 -11.80
N GLN A 527 25.96 -0.82 -12.29
CA GLN A 527 25.16 -1.46 -13.32
C GLN A 527 23.73 -1.74 -12.84
N ALA A 528 23.57 -2.23 -11.61
CA ALA A 528 22.26 -2.42 -10.98
C ALA A 528 21.44 -1.13 -10.90
N ILE A 529 22.07 -0.01 -10.52
CA ILE A 529 21.43 1.31 -10.48
C ILE A 529 20.98 1.77 -11.88
N GLN A 530 21.83 1.60 -12.90
CA GLN A 530 21.50 1.97 -14.28
C GLN A 530 20.32 1.15 -14.81
N GLU A 531 20.34 -0.16 -14.59
CA GLU A 531 19.23 -1.04 -14.94
C GLU A 531 17.96 -0.68 -14.17
N CYS A 532 18.06 -0.40 -12.86
CA CYS A 532 16.95 0.03 -12.01
C CYS A 532 16.24 1.28 -12.55
N GLN A 533 17.00 2.27 -13.05
CA GLN A 533 16.43 3.50 -13.60
C GLN A 533 15.54 3.23 -14.82
N VAL A 534 15.93 2.29 -15.68
CA VAL A 534 15.18 1.86 -16.87
C VAL A 534 14.01 0.95 -16.48
N VAL A 535 14.36 -0.08 -15.71
CA VAL A 535 13.60 -0.78 -14.67
C VAL A 535 12.26 -0.18 -14.28
N GLU A 536 12.36 0.62 -13.24
CA GLU A 536 11.26 1.25 -12.53
C GLU A 536 10.46 2.19 -13.42
N ALA A 537 11.09 2.89 -14.37
CA ALA A 537 10.37 3.77 -15.29
C ALA A 537 9.42 3.00 -16.21
N ARG A 538 9.87 1.85 -16.72
CA ARG A 538 9.01 0.95 -17.50
C ARG A 538 7.90 0.37 -16.64
N VAL A 539 8.22 -0.05 -15.41
CA VAL A 539 7.25 -0.63 -14.48
C VAL A 539 6.16 0.36 -14.08
N ALA A 540 6.54 1.58 -13.72
CA ALA A 540 5.61 2.62 -13.32
C ALA A 540 4.60 2.96 -14.44
N ARG A 541 5.06 2.98 -15.70
CA ARG A 541 4.19 3.15 -16.88
C ARG A 541 3.31 1.94 -17.14
N GLY A 542 3.88 0.74 -17.09
CA GLY A 542 3.16 -0.52 -17.32
C GLY A 542 2.10 -0.80 -16.26
N ARG A 543 2.32 -0.39 -15.00
CA ARG A 543 1.31 -0.47 -13.93
C ARG A 543 0.03 0.25 -14.31
N ILE A 544 0.13 1.41 -14.95
CA ILE A 544 -1.06 2.13 -15.37
C ILE A 544 -1.77 1.30 -16.45
N GLN A 545 -1.05 0.75 -17.43
CA GLN A 545 -1.64 -0.11 -18.47
C GLN A 545 -2.35 -1.33 -17.88
N LEU A 546 -1.83 -1.95 -16.81
CA LEU A 546 -2.51 -3.04 -16.09
C LEU A 546 -3.91 -2.66 -15.59
N LEU A 547 -4.10 -1.43 -15.11
CA LEU A 547 -5.40 -0.95 -14.61
C LEU A 547 -6.45 -0.84 -15.74
N PHE A 548 -6.04 -0.75 -17.01
CA PHE A 548 -6.93 -0.54 -18.16
C PHE A 548 -7.08 -1.78 -19.04
N ASP A 549 -6.00 -2.52 -19.28
CA ASP A 549 -5.95 -3.59 -20.27
C ASP A 549 -6.16 -5.00 -19.66
N GLY A 550 -6.29 -5.08 -18.33
CA GLY A 550 -6.44 -6.34 -17.59
C GLY A 550 -5.12 -7.11 -17.42
N LEU A 551 -5.13 -8.08 -16.48
CA LEU A 551 -3.96 -8.86 -16.08
C LEU A 551 -3.35 -9.72 -17.21
N GLU A 552 -4.13 -10.15 -18.21
CA GLU A 552 -3.69 -11.18 -19.17
C GLU A 552 -2.66 -10.70 -20.21
N GLN A 553 -2.66 -9.41 -20.59
CA GLN A 553 -1.72 -8.88 -21.60
C GLN A 553 -0.56 -8.09 -20.98
N SER A 554 -0.79 -7.40 -19.86
CA SER A 554 0.19 -6.47 -19.28
C SER A 554 1.01 -7.08 -18.12
N SER A 555 0.60 -8.22 -17.53
CA SER A 555 1.36 -8.85 -16.45
C SER A 555 2.70 -9.43 -16.92
N MET A 556 2.79 -9.88 -18.17
CA MET A 556 3.96 -10.57 -18.71
C MET A 556 5.20 -9.70 -18.83
N GLU A 557 5.03 -8.42 -19.18
CA GLU A 557 6.15 -7.47 -19.31
C GLU A 557 6.59 -6.91 -17.96
N LEU A 558 5.69 -6.87 -16.97
CA LEU A 558 5.95 -6.37 -15.61
C LEU A 558 6.50 -7.46 -14.69
N MET A 559 6.09 -8.72 -14.88
CA MET A 559 6.55 -9.87 -14.10
C MET A 559 7.99 -10.30 -14.46
N GLN A 560 8.46 -10.00 -15.68
CA GLN A 560 9.87 -10.15 -16.06
C GLN A 560 10.81 -9.17 -15.31
N VAL A 561 10.26 -8.17 -14.62
CA VAL A 561 11.01 -7.13 -13.87
C VAL A 561 11.13 -7.43 -12.37
N VAL A 562 10.58 -8.54 -11.91
CA VAL A 562 10.42 -8.85 -10.47
C VAL A 562 11.74 -9.11 -9.73
N ARG A 563 12.84 -9.35 -10.45
CA ARG A 563 14.16 -9.53 -9.83
C ARG A 563 14.89 -8.21 -9.70
N GLU A 564 15.67 -8.09 -8.62
CA GLU A 564 16.60 -6.98 -8.47
C GLU A 564 17.50 -6.90 -9.71
N PRO A 565 17.70 -5.71 -10.29
CA PRO A 565 18.73 -5.52 -11.30
C PRO A 565 20.07 -6.09 -10.86
N GLU A 566 20.76 -6.79 -11.76
CA GLU A 566 22.00 -7.52 -11.47
C GLU A 566 21.95 -8.57 -10.34
N HIS A 567 20.76 -9.07 -9.98
CA HIS A 567 20.61 -10.11 -8.95
C HIS A 567 21.55 -11.32 -9.15
N ARG A 568 21.72 -11.78 -10.40
CA ARG A 568 22.59 -12.92 -10.73
C ARG A 568 24.04 -12.67 -10.34
N ARG A 569 24.58 -11.48 -10.62
CA ARG A 569 25.97 -11.15 -10.29
C ARG A 569 26.17 -11.00 -8.78
N PHE A 570 25.20 -10.43 -8.07
CA PHE A 570 25.23 -10.43 -6.60
C PHE A 570 25.19 -11.87 -6.04
N GLN A 571 24.35 -12.72 -6.61
CA GLN A 571 24.24 -14.12 -6.19
C GLN A 571 25.53 -14.91 -6.47
N GLU A 572 26.14 -14.73 -7.64
CA GLU A 572 27.44 -15.35 -7.98
C GLU A 572 28.56 -14.93 -7.01
N LEU A 573 28.55 -13.66 -6.59
CA LEU A 573 29.50 -13.16 -5.60
C LEU A 573 29.26 -13.78 -4.22
N ASP A 574 28.00 -13.89 -3.81
CA ASP A 574 27.60 -14.57 -2.58
C ASP A 574 27.96 -16.07 -2.62
N ASP A 575 27.72 -16.76 -3.74
CA ASP A 575 28.07 -18.18 -3.94
C ASP A 575 29.57 -18.42 -3.81
N ARG A 576 30.40 -17.62 -4.51
CA ARG A 576 31.86 -17.72 -4.42
C ARG A 576 32.38 -17.46 -3.00
N THR A 577 31.77 -16.48 -2.32
CA THR A 577 32.12 -16.16 -0.93
C THR A 577 31.76 -17.32 0.00
N ALA A 578 30.60 -17.93 -0.19
CA ALA A 578 30.16 -19.09 0.58
C ALA A 578 31.09 -20.29 0.37
N GLU A 579 31.37 -20.65 -0.87
CA GLU A 579 32.28 -21.77 -1.20
C GLU A 579 33.67 -21.59 -0.56
N LEU A 580 34.19 -20.36 -0.55
CA LEU A 580 35.47 -20.05 0.07
C LEU A 580 35.41 -20.13 1.59
N LEU A 581 34.39 -19.55 2.22
CA LEU A 581 34.22 -19.58 3.67
C LEU A 581 33.94 -21.00 4.18
N GLU A 582 33.21 -21.83 3.44
CA GLU A 582 33.01 -23.26 3.76
C GLU A 582 34.31 -24.07 3.66
N ALA A 583 35.21 -23.70 2.75
CA ALA A 583 36.50 -24.37 2.60
C ALA A 583 37.51 -23.98 3.68
N ILE A 584 37.41 -22.77 4.22
CA ILE A 584 38.39 -22.19 5.16
C ILE A 584 37.95 -22.34 6.62
N LEU A 585 36.66 -22.16 6.91
CA LEU A 585 36.15 -22.17 8.28
C LEU A 585 35.76 -23.59 8.72
N THR A 586 35.80 -23.83 10.03
CA THR A 586 35.20 -25.03 10.62
C THR A 586 33.67 -24.98 10.51
N GLU A 587 33.00 -26.14 10.57
CA GLU A 587 31.53 -26.21 10.52
C GLU A 587 30.85 -25.36 11.63
N GLU A 588 31.45 -25.31 12.82
CA GLU A 588 30.96 -24.50 13.95
C GLU A 588 31.16 -22.99 13.73
N GLN A 589 32.27 -22.57 13.11
CA GLN A 589 32.53 -21.17 12.78
C GLN A 589 31.65 -20.71 11.62
N TYR A 590 31.54 -21.51 10.56
CA TYR A 590 30.66 -21.22 9.43
C TYR A 590 29.19 -21.10 9.87
N ALA A 591 28.78 -21.91 10.85
CA ALA A 591 27.44 -21.84 11.42
C ALA A 591 27.11 -20.54 12.16
N ARG A 592 28.13 -19.79 12.59
CA ARG A 592 27.97 -18.49 13.27
C ARG A 592 27.87 -17.30 12.31
N LEU A 593 28.10 -17.52 11.02
CA LEU A 593 27.99 -16.48 10.00
C LEU A 593 26.52 -16.05 9.78
N PRO A 594 26.29 -14.86 9.20
CA PRO A 594 24.94 -14.37 8.92
C PRO A 594 24.24 -15.35 7.96
N ARG A 595 22.93 -15.52 8.15
CA ARG A 595 22.16 -16.45 7.31
C ARG A 595 22.05 -15.94 5.88
N ARG A 596 22.18 -16.86 4.92
CA ARG A 596 21.98 -16.52 3.51
C ARG A 596 20.49 -16.33 3.21
N PRO A 597 20.11 -15.25 2.50
CA PRO A 597 18.75 -15.09 2.00
C PRO A 597 18.32 -16.32 1.17
N GLY A 598 17.15 -16.89 1.46
CA GLY A 598 16.58 -18.03 0.71
C GLY A 598 17.07 -19.43 1.11
N THR A 599 17.94 -19.59 2.12
CA THR A 599 18.28 -20.94 2.64
C THR A 599 17.12 -21.53 3.46
N ARG A 600 16.72 -22.78 3.13
CA ARG A 600 15.58 -23.47 3.76
C ARG A 600 15.84 -23.72 5.25
N LEU A 601 14.94 -23.22 6.11
CA LEU A 601 14.90 -23.51 7.56
C LEU A 601 15.03 -25.02 7.90
N ALA A 602 14.54 -25.91 7.03
CA ALA A 602 14.48 -27.34 7.28
C ALA A 602 15.82 -28.11 7.11
N GLU A 603 16.84 -27.54 6.47
CA GLU A 603 18.12 -28.24 6.26
C GLU A 603 19.08 -28.12 7.45
N TRP A 604 18.92 -27.09 8.26
CA TRP A 604 19.76 -26.85 9.43
C TRP A 604 19.28 -27.61 10.67
N ASP A 605 17.96 -27.64 10.93
CA ASP A 605 17.37 -28.41 12.04
C ASP A 605 17.60 -29.93 11.92
N ARG A 606 17.92 -30.41 10.71
CA ARG A 606 18.30 -31.82 10.47
C ARG A 606 19.75 -32.13 10.82
N LYS A 607 20.66 -31.15 10.83
CA LYS A 607 22.05 -31.40 11.20
C LYS A 607 22.29 -31.37 12.71
N GLU A 608 21.54 -30.57 13.46
CA GLU A 608 21.68 -30.52 14.94
C GLU A 608 21.05 -31.71 15.68
N SER A 609 20.13 -32.46 15.06
CA SER A 609 19.47 -33.63 15.68
C SER A 609 20.15 -34.98 15.40
N GLY A 610 21.32 -34.97 14.74
CA GLY A 610 21.97 -36.17 14.20
C GLY A 610 23.18 -36.72 14.96
N ALA A 611 23.42 -36.34 16.22
CA ALA A 611 24.57 -36.84 17.00
C ALA A 611 24.12 -37.59 18.27
N GLY A 612 23.66 -38.85 18.12
CA GLY A 612 23.32 -39.70 19.26
C GLY A 612 23.06 -41.16 18.89
N LYS A 613 24.07 -42.02 19.09
CA LYS A 613 24.05 -43.48 18.87
C LYS A 613 22.96 -44.21 19.68
N GLY A 614 22.20 -45.06 19.01
CA GLY A 614 21.38 -46.11 19.64
C GLY A 614 21.33 -47.36 18.77
N LYS A 615 22.28 -48.29 18.96
CA LYS A 615 22.27 -49.65 18.39
C LYS A 615 21.02 -50.41 18.86
N GLY A 616 20.25 -50.96 17.93
CA GLY A 616 19.17 -51.90 18.21
C GLY A 616 18.96 -52.84 17.02
N ASN A 617 19.48 -54.05 17.15
CA ASN A 617 19.50 -55.14 16.17
C ASN A 617 18.08 -55.70 15.92
N GLY A 618 17.67 -55.92 14.68
CA GLY A 618 16.39 -56.56 14.36
C GLY A 618 16.27 -56.99 12.89
N LYS A 619 16.66 -58.24 12.63
CA LYS A 619 16.62 -58.97 11.35
C LYS A 619 15.22 -59.06 10.71
N GLY A 620 15.18 -59.19 9.38
CA GLY A 620 14.14 -59.95 8.65
C GLY A 620 13.67 -59.28 7.35
N ASN A 621 14.34 -59.44 6.21
CA ASN A 621 14.17 -60.55 5.23
C ASN A 621 12.96 -60.38 4.28
N GLY A 622 13.24 -60.30 2.96
CA GLY A 622 12.40 -60.95 1.95
C GLY A 622 11.67 -60.09 0.91
N LYS A 623 12.24 -60.06 -0.31
CA LYS A 623 11.59 -60.34 -1.61
C LYS A 623 10.22 -59.72 -1.95
N GLY A 624 10.22 -58.86 -2.97
CA GLY A 624 9.78 -59.25 -4.32
C GLY A 624 8.28 -59.28 -4.67
N ASN A 625 8.03 -58.72 -5.87
CA ASN A 625 6.94 -58.97 -6.82
C ASN A 625 5.62 -58.24 -6.64
N GLY A 626 5.19 -57.64 -7.76
CA GLY A 626 3.94 -56.90 -7.88
C GLY A 626 2.71 -57.79 -8.05
N SER A 627 1.54 -57.14 -8.04
CA SER A 627 0.42 -57.44 -8.93
C SER A 627 -0.78 -56.57 -8.54
N ARG A 628 -1.35 -55.91 -9.56
CA ARG A 628 -2.77 -55.63 -9.79
C ARG A 628 -3.78 -55.92 -8.66
N GLY A 629 -4.55 -54.88 -8.33
CA GLY A 629 -5.95 -54.81 -8.74
C GLY A 629 -7.05 -55.08 -7.70
N LYS A 630 -8.01 -54.14 -7.69
CA LYS A 630 -9.37 -54.14 -7.09
C LYS A 630 -9.40 -53.98 -5.57
N ASN A 631 -10.10 -52.99 -5.00
CA ASN A 631 -11.45 -52.52 -5.31
C ASN A 631 -11.57 -51.02 -5.54
#